data_AF-A0A9D8H830-F1
#
_entry.id   AF-A0A9D8H830-F1
#
_cell.length_a   1.000
_cell.length_b   1.000
_cell.length_c   1.000
_cell.angle_alpha   90.00
_cell.angle_beta   90.00
_cell.angle_gamma   90.00
#
_symmetry.space_group_name_H-M   'P 1'
#
loop_
_entity.id
_entity.type
_entity.pdbx_description
1 polymer ?
#
loop_
_entity_poly.entity_id
_entity_poly.type
_entity_poly.pdbx_seq_one_letter_code
_entity_poly.pdbx_strand_id
1 'polypeptide(L)'
;MTAQPPDELPPRDPRPLIVHFAVDFAVAFLVLLVVLLIFEVSILVIIAVSSMLGVLAAPLTRRAEERALAERYATGGGSPSA
;
A
#
# COMPACT_ATOMS: atom_id res chain seq x y z
N MET A 1 34.12 1.66 14.93
CA MET A 1 32.77 2.07 14.48
C MET A 1 32.53 1.40 13.14
N THR A 2 31.87 0.24 13.15
CA THR A 2 31.56 -0.52 11.92
C THR A 2 30.45 0.22 11.18
N ALA A 3 30.77 0.74 9.99
CA ALA A 3 29.80 1.37 9.11
C ALA A 3 28.76 0.33 8.68
N GLN A 4 27.52 0.49 9.11
CA GLN A 4 26.39 -0.28 8.61
C GLN A 4 26.26 0.01 7.11
N PRO A 5 26.14 -1.01 6.24
CA PRO A 5 26.01 -0.79 4.80
C PRO A 5 24.81 0.14 4.54
N PRO A 6 24.94 1.15 3.68
CA PRO A 6 24.00 2.27 3.56
C PRO A 6 22.60 1.91 3.03
N ASP A 7 22.31 0.64 2.77
CA ASP A 7 21.12 0.18 2.05
C ASP A 7 20.20 -0.75 2.85
N GLU A 8 20.55 -1.06 4.10
CA GLU A 8 19.71 -1.92 4.92
C GLU A 8 18.66 -1.10 5.67
N LEU A 9 17.45 -1.05 5.09
CA LEU A 9 16.29 -0.44 5.73
C LEU A 9 15.97 -1.19 7.04
N PRO A 10 15.69 -0.47 8.14
CA PRO A 10 15.42 -1.10 9.42
C PRO A 10 14.19 -2.02 9.33
N PRO A 11 14.18 -3.13 10.09
CA PRO A 11 13.01 -3.97 10.21
C PRO A 11 11.78 -3.17 10.62
N ARG A 12 10.66 -3.42 9.93
CA ARG A 12 9.35 -2.87 10.23
C ARG A 12 8.26 -3.90 10.02
N ASP A 13 7.21 -3.80 10.82
CA ASP A 13 6.02 -4.60 10.61
C ASP A 13 5.25 -4.15 9.35
N PRO A 14 4.45 -5.06 8.75
CA PRO A 14 3.51 -4.71 7.69
C PRO A 14 2.57 -3.58 8.14
N ARG A 15 2.23 -2.67 7.22
CA ARG A 15 1.33 -1.56 7.56
C ARG A 15 -0.08 -2.10 7.79
N PRO A 16 -0.89 -1.42 8.63
CA PRO A 16 -2.26 -1.85 8.85
C PRO A 16 -3.09 -1.75 7.57
N LEU A 17 -4.05 -2.66 7.40
CA LEU A 17 -4.91 -2.76 6.21
C LEU A 17 -5.58 -1.42 5.84
N ILE A 18 -5.94 -0.62 6.85
CA ILE A 18 -6.56 0.69 6.66
C ILE A 18 -5.68 1.65 5.85
N VAL A 19 -4.35 1.55 5.96
CA VAL A 19 -3.41 2.40 5.21
C VAL A 19 -3.41 2.00 3.74
N HIS A 20 -3.40 0.70 3.45
CA HIS A 20 -3.52 0.20 2.08
C HIS A 20 -4.85 0.62 1.45
N PHE A 21 -5.96 0.47 2.19
CA PHE A 21 -7.26 0.96 1.75
C PHE A 21 -7.24 2.45 1.45
N ALA A 22 -6.70 3.28 2.35
CA ALA A 22 -6.68 4.73 2.16
C ALA A 22 -5.86 5.15 0.93
N VAL A 23 -4.70 4.51 0.69
CA VAL A 23 -3.85 4.77 -0.46
C VAL A 23 -4.52 4.30 -1.74
N ASP A 24 -5.03 3.06 -1.78
CA ASP A 24 -5.68 2.49 -2.96
C ASP A 24 -6.96 3.27 -3.32
N PHE A 25 -7.73 3.69 -2.32
CA PHE A 25 -8.86 4.60 -2.49
C PHE A 25 -8.43 5.94 -3.08
N ALA A 26 -7.42 6.60 -2.50
CA ALA A 26 -6.97 7.92 -2.96
C ALA A 26 -6.47 7.89 -4.40
N VAL A 27 -5.69 6.87 -4.76
CA VAL A 27 -5.20 6.68 -6.13
C VAL A 27 -6.36 6.40 -7.09
N ALA A 28 -7.25 5.46 -6.76
CA ALA A 28 -8.40 5.14 -7.60
C ALA A 28 -9.35 6.34 -7.75
N PHE A 29 -9.59 7.08 -6.67
CA PHE A 29 -10.40 8.29 -6.67
C PHE A 29 -9.78 9.35 -7.56
N LEU A 30 -8.49 9.66 -7.44
CA LEU A 30 -7.86 10.69 -8.26
C LEU A 30 -7.89 10.33 -9.75
N VAL A 31 -7.61 9.07 -10.10
CA VAL A 31 -7.66 8.59 -11.49
C VAL A 31 -9.08 8.69 -12.05
N LEU A 32 -10.08 8.17 -11.32
CA LEU A 32 -11.47 8.22 -11.76
C LEU A 32 -12.02 9.64 -11.78
N LEU A 33 -11.62 10.50 -10.84
CA LEU A 33 -12.05 11.89 -10.78
C LEU A 33 -11.67 12.65 -12.05
N VAL A 34 -10.40 12.52 -12.47
CA VAL A 34 -9.89 13.19 -13.68
C VAL A 34 -10.63 12.73 -14.93
N VAL A 35 -10.92 11.43 -15.04
CA VAL A 35 -11.57 10.87 -16.23
C VAL A 35 -13.08 11.09 -16.22
N LEU A 36 -13.76 10.78 -15.12
CA LEU A 36 -15.23 10.70 -15.08
C LEU A 36 -15.90 12.07 -14.94
N LEU A 37 -15.22 13.08 -14.42
CA LEU A 37 -15.76 14.46 -14.43
C LEU A 37 -15.90 15.02 -15.85
N ILE A 38 -15.07 14.58 -16.81
CA ILE A 38 -15.20 14.96 -18.23
C ILE A 38 -16.53 14.47 -18.81
N PHE A 39 -17.04 13.35 -18.30
CA PHE A 39 -18.31 12.74 -18.70
C PHE A 39 -19.47 13.15 -17.79
N GLU A 40 -19.29 14.18 -16.96
CA GLU A 40 -20.32 14.69 -16.01
C GLU A 40 -20.85 13.63 -15.04
N VAL A 41 -20.05 12.61 -14.73
CA VAL A 41 -20.43 11.58 -13.75
C VAL A 41 -20.48 12.19 -12.37
N SER A 42 -21.54 11.86 -11.62
CA SER A 42 -21.73 12.35 -10.25
C SER A 42 -20.56 11.98 -9.34
N ILE A 43 -20.08 12.96 -8.56
CA ILE A 43 -19.00 12.78 -7.58
C ILE A 43 -19.30 11.64 -6.58
N LEU A 44 -20.57 11.43 -6.24
CA LEU A 44 -20.97 10.35 -5.33
C LEU A 44 -20.74 8.97 -5.95
N VAL A 45 -20.96 8.83 -7.26
CA VAL A 45 -20.68 7.59 -7.99
C VAL A 45 -19.17 7.33 -8.02
N ILE A 46 -18.37 8.37 -8.25
CA ILE A 46 -16.91 8.27 -8.24
C ILE A 46 -16.44 7.78 -6.86
N ILE A 47 -16.88 8.42 -5.77
CA ILE A 47 -16.54 8.01 -4.40
C ILE A 47 -16.92 6.55 -4.14
N ALA A 48 -18.14 6.13 -4.52
CA ALA A 48 -18.61 4.76 -4.30
C ALA A 48 -17.75 3.73 -5.05
N VAL A 49 -17.45 3.97 -6.32
CA VAL A 49 -16.63 3.08 -7.14
C VAL A 49 -15.19 3.02 -6.62
N SER A 50 -14.58 4.18 -6.31
CA SER A 50 -13.23 4.23 -5.74
C SER A 50 -13.14 3.53 -4.39
N SER A 51 -14.17 3.66 -3.55
CA SER A 51 -14.25 2.94 -2.27
C SER A 51 -14.28 1.43 -2.48
N MET A 52 -15.11 0.97 -3.42
CA MET A 52 -15.19 -0.45 -3.77
C MET A 52 -13.85 -0.99 -4.29
N LEU A 53 -13.18 -0.24 -5.16
CA LEU A 53 -11.84 -0.59 -5.65
C LEU A 53 -10.81 -0.66 -4.51
N GLY A 54 -10.81 0.32 -3.60
CA GLY A 54 -9.93 0.33 -2.44
C GLY A 54 -10.14 -0.89 -1.54
N VAL A 55 -11.40 -1.28 -1.26
CA VAL A 55 -11.71 -2.47 -0.43
C VAL A 55 -11.19 -3.75 -1.08
N LEU A 56 -11.29 -3.86 -2.40
CA LEU A 56 -10.83 -5.06 -3.14
C LEU A 56 -9.31 -5.09 -3.30
N ALA A 57 -8.66 -3.94 -3.48
CA ALA A 57 -7.22 -3.84 -3.69
C ALA A 57 -6.41 -3.97 -2.39
N ALA A 58 -6.89 -3.40 -1.28
CA ALA A 58 -6.13 -3.31 -0.03
C ALA A 58 -5.63 -4.66 0.54
N PRO A 59 -6.41 -5.76 0.50
CA PRO A 59 -5.91 -7.07 0.94
C PRO A 59 -4.78 -7.59 0.05
N LEU A 60 -4.81 -7.27 -1.25
CA LEU A 60 -3.79 -7.72 -2.21
C LEU A 60 -2.50 -6.93 -2.02
N THR A 61 -2.59 -5.60 -1.88
CA THR A 61 -1.43 -4.73 -1.68
C THR A 61 -0.76 -4.98 -0.34
N ARG A 62 -1.53 -5.25 0.72
CA ARG A 62 -1.00 -5.69 2.01
C ARG A 62 -0.25 -7.03 1.91
N ARG A 63 -0.82 -8.04 1.25
CA ARG A 63 -0.16 -9.35 1.08
C ARG A 63 1.13 -9.24 0.27
N ALA A 64 1.17 -8.34 -0.72
CA ALA A 64 2.39 -8.07 -1.48
C ALA A 64 3.47 -7.44 -0.59
N GLU A 65 3.10 -6.48 0.29
CA GLU A 65 4.02 -5.90 1.26
C GLU A 65 4.55 -6.96 2.24
N GLU A 66 3.68 -7.81 2.80
CA GLU A 66 4.06 -8.89 3.71
C GLU A 66 5.10 -9.83 3.07
N ARG A 67 4.91 -10.21 1.80
CA ARG A 67 5.88 -11.04 1.05
C ARG A 67 7.21 -10.33 0.84
N ALA A 68 7.16 -9.07 0.41
CA ALA A 68 8.37 -8.28 0.18
C ALA A 68 9.18 -8.06 1.47
N LEU A 69 8.51 -7.90 2.62
CA LEU A 69 9.17 -7.81 3.92
C LEU A 69 9.78 -9.16 4.34
N ALA A 70 9.06 -10.27 4.14
CA ALA A 70 9.57 -11.61 4.44
C ALA A 70 10.84 -11.95 3.64
N GLU A 71 10.86 -11.61 2.34
CA GLU A 71 12.04 -11.79 1.48
C GLU A 71 13.23 -10.95 1.95
N ARG A 72 12.99 -9.71 2.38
CA ARG A 72 14.04 -8.84 2.95
C ARG A 72 14.63 -9.42 4.22
N TYR A 73 13.80 -9.95 5.13
CA TYR A 73 14.29 -10.57 6.36
C TYR A 73 15.06 -11.87 6.10
N ALA A 74 14.62 -12.68 5.14
CA ALA A 74 15.31 -13.90 4.75
C ALA A 74 16.69 -13.62 4.12
N THR A 75 16.84 -12.49 3.41
CA THR A 75 18.06 -12.14 2.67
C THR A 75 19.02 -11.25 3.48
N GLY A 76 18.53 -10.47 4.45
CA GLY A 76 19.30 -9.48 5.24
C GLY A 76 19.82 -9.94 6.61
N GLY A 77 19.40 -11.08 7.16
CA GLY A 77 20.02 -11.63 8.38
C GLY A 77 19.75 -10.86 9.68
N GLY A 78 18.66 -10.09 9.76
CA GLY A 78 18.16 -9.55 11.02
C GLY A 78 17.41 -10.62 11.81
N SER A 79 18.12 -11.44 12.61
CA SER A 79 17.46 -12.23 13.66
C SER A 79 16.65 -11.28 14.56
N PRO A 80 15.37 -11.57 14.84
CA PRO A 80 14.62 -10.82 15.84
C PRO A 80 15.37 -10.96 17.17
N SER A 81 15.76 -9.82 17.76
CA SER A 81 16.20 -9.82 19.16
C SER A 81 15.00 -10.23 19.99
N ALA A 82 15.11 -11.44 20.56
CA ALA A 82 14.16 -12.03 21.49
C ALA A 82 14.07 -11.21 22.79
#